data_AF-A0A9X4LZN1-F1
#
_entry.id   AF-A0A9X4LZN1-F1
#
_cell.length_a   1.000
_cell.length_b   1.000
_cell.length_c   1.000
_cell.angle_alpha   90.00
_cell.angle_beta   90.00
_cell.angle_gamma   90.00
#
_symmetry.space_group_name_H-M   'P 1'
#
loop_
_entity.id
_entity.type
_entity.pdbx_description
1 polymer ?
#
loop_
_entity_poly.entity_id
_entity_poly.type
_entity_poly.pdbx_seq_one_letter_code
_entity_poly.pdbx_strand_id
1 'polypeptide(L)'
;MTVMHPLDGLEHFYRKYVVLPSEHHYVALPLWAAHTYIAKAFDTTPRLFLDSALPGSGKTRVLELLDLTAFQPMMAFSASPAAIIRTIAGATEPPTILFDEIDTIFGAKASSQSQELAAVINAGYKSGATVPKCVGNAQSMTVVKLDAFAPVALAGLHSNVPEATRSRSIHFRMQRRKQSEKVQPFRRRSATAEVEPLVAALAEWVVPLQDRIGPSWPEMPTGVDDRDAEVWEPLLALADAAGGEWPRRAREACTAFVFAPNGYSRAIGIDLLSDIRTLFQVHRVDQMKSADVVSRLVALTESEWGNVDGAALTQRGLAKLLRPFDVRTKSIKCQGSVARGYAVFGDGGLHEAWERNLEPDDGIAVALLPDLSATSATAATPQVEVVASADASSSGSTAPVFVGAPQNPPASEVADVADVAAPDEGAQYVPRARAWLLDQELSA
;
A
#
# COMPACT_ATOMS: atom_id res chain seq x y z
N MET A 1 39.84 8.04 16.46
CA MET A 1 38.56 8.55 15.92
C MET A 1 37.90 7.36 15.24
N THR A 2 36.81 6.85 15.79
CA THR A 2 36.04 5.78 15.13
C THR A 2 35.47 6.38 13.84
N VAL A 3 35.82 5.82 12.69
CA VAL A 3 35.23 6.23 11.41
C VAL A 3 33.74 5.91 11.50
N MET A 4 32.89 6.93 11.36
CA MET A 4 31.44 6.77 11.39
C MET A 4 31.02 5.87 10.22
N HIS A 5 30.18 4.87 10.46
CA HIS A 5 29.73 3.96 9.41
C HIS A 5 28.88 4.72 8.38
N PRO A 6 28.95 4.42 7.07
CA PRO A 6 28.17 5.14 6.05
C PRO A 6 26.66 5.13 6.33
N LEU A 7 26.11 4.05 6.88
CA LEU A 7 24.70 4.00 7.30
C LEU A 7 24.37 5.01 8.42
N ASP A 8 25.27 5.20 9.40
CA ASP A 8 25.08 6.22 10.45
C ASP A 8 25.10 7.62 9.84
N GLY A 9 25.96 7.84 8.82
CA GLY A 9 26.01 9.06 8.05
C GLY A 9 24.73 9.34 7.26
N LEU A 10 24.19 8.33 6.57
CA LEU A 10 22.90 8.44 5.87
C LEU A 10 21.75 8.70 6.85
N GLU A 11 21.72 8.00 7.99
CA GLU A 11 20.73 8.24 9.04
C GLU A 11 20.77 9.70 9.52
N HIS A 12 21.97 10.21 9.84
CA HIS A 12 22.16 11.60 10.26
C HIS A 12 21.72 12.59 9.18
N PHE A 13 22.08 12.33 7.92
CA PHE A 13 21.67 13.14 6.78
C PHE A 13 20.15 13.20 6.63
N TYR A 14 19.44 12.08 6.73
CA TYR A 14 17.98 12.07 6.64
C TYR A 14 17.33 12.84 7.80
N ARG A 15 17.78 12.62 9.05
CA ARG A 15 17.27 13.34 10.24
C ARG A 15 17.38 14.85 10.09
N LYS A 16 18.40 15.32 9.38
CA LYS A 16 18.61 16.74 9.10
C LYS A 16 17.51 17.36 8.24
N TYR A 17 16.94 16.61 7.30
CA TYR A 17 16.06 17.14 6.24
C TYR A 17 14.61 16.68 6.29
N VAL A 18 14.31 15.60 7.00
CA VAL A 18 12.96 15.05 7.15
C VAL A 18 12.72 14.52 8.55
N VAL A 19 11.50 14.72 9.05
CA VAL A 19 11.00 14.08 10.27
C VAL A 19 10.29 12.82 9.86
N LEU A 20 10.76 11.66 10.31
CA LEU A 20 10.07 10.38 10.10
C LEU A 20 9.23 9.99 11.33
N PRO A 21 8.17 9.18 11.16
CA PRO A 21 7.22 8.90 12.24
C PRO A 21 7.81 8.21 13.48
N SER A 22 8.89 7.45 13.34
CA SER A 22 9.56 6.78 14.46
C SER A 22 11.03 6.51 14.17
N GLU A 23 11.77 6.14 15.22
CA GLU A 23 13.18 5.74 15.13
C GLU A 23 13.41 4.54 14.19
N HIS A 24 12.43 3.64 14.08
CA HIS A 24 12.50 2.48 13.16
C HIS A 24 12.55 2.92 11.69
N HIS A 25 11.92 4.03 11.33
CA HIS A 25 11.97 4.56 9.96
C HIS A 25 13.38 5.06 9.61
N TYR A 26 14.10 5.62 10.59
CA TYR A 26 15.49 6.05 10.44
C TYR A 26 16.49 4.89 10.37
N VAL A 27 16.06 3.66 10.69
CA VAL A 27 16.83 2.43 10.46
C VAL A 27 16.50 1.87 9.08
N ALA A 28 15.21 1.76 8.76
CA ALA A 28 14.75 1.15 7.51
C ALA A 28 15.18 1.97 6.28
N LEU A 29 15.13 3.31 6.32
CA LEU A 29 15.40 4.14 5.15
C LEU A 29 16.87 4.08 4.68
N PRO A 30 17.91 4.19 5.55
CA PRO A 30 19.30 3.98 5.13
C PRO A 30 19.59 2.58 4.61
N LEU A 31 19.03 1.54 5.25
CA LEU A 31 19.20 0.16 4.78
C LEU A 31 18.53 -0.05 3.42
N TRP A 32 17.35 0.54 3.20
CA TRP A 32 16.68 0.53 1.90
C TRP A 32 17.48 1.32 0.85
N ALA A 33 18.09 2.46 1.19
CA ALA A 33 18.97 3.13 0.24
C ALA A 33 20.19 2.28 -0.11
N ALA A 34 20.81 1.63 0.89
CA ALA A 34 21.96 0.76 0.71
C ALA A 34 21.64 -0.47 -0.16
N HIS A 35 20.48 -1.12 0.01
CA HIS A 35 20.14 -2.32 -0.77
C HIS A 35 20.05 -2.05 -2.27
N THR A 36 19.70 -0.83 -2.66
CA THR A 36 19.61 -0.47 -4.08
C THR A 36 20.93 -0.63 -4.84
N TYR A 37 22.08 -0.54 -4.16
CA TYR A 37 23.40 -0.68 -4.77
C TYR A 37 23.75 -2.11 -5.17
N ILE A 38 23.11 -3.10 -4.55
CA ILE A 38 23.37 -4.52 -4.77
C ILE A 38 22.07 -5.31 -4.89
N ALA A 39 21.03 -4.71 -5.47
CA ALA A 39 19.69 -5.31 -5.53
C ALA A 39 19.69 -6.71 -6.18
N LYS A 40 20.59 -6.96 -7.14
CA LYS A 40 20.75 -8.28 -7.79
C LYS A 40 21.37 -9.36 -6.90
N ALA A 41 21.92 -9.00 -5.75
CA ALA A 41 22.39 -9.98 -4.77
C ALA A 41 21.21 -10.75 -4.13
N PHE A 42 20.00 -10.19 -4.18
CA PHE A 42 18.82 -10.71 -3.51
C PHE A 42 17.79 -11.23 -4.50
N ASP A 43 17.01 -12.23 -4.07
CA ASP A 43 15.87 -12.74 -4.83
C ASP A 43 14.72 -11.72 -4.89
N THR A 44 14.67 -10.79 -3.96
CA THR A 44 13.62 -9.78 -3.83
C THR A 44 14.19 -8.38 -3.59
N THR A 45 13.44 -7.36 -4.00
CA THR A 45 13.78 -5.96 -3.73
C THR A 45 12.57 -5.24 -3.15
N PRO A 46 12.60 -4.88 -1.85
CA PRO A 46 11.45 -4.33 -1.16
C PRO A 46 10.98 -3.05 -1.82
N ARG A 47 9.67 -2.94 -2.01
CA ARG A 47 9.05 -1.67 -2.38
C ARG A 47 9.08 -0.76 -1.15
N LEU A 48 9.37 0.52 -1.33
CA LEU A 48 9.14 1.50 -0.28
C LEU A 48 7.85 2.23 -0.58
N PHE A 49 6.90 2.18 0.34
CA PHE A 49 5.63 2.87 0.13
C PHE A 49 5.41 3.98 1.15
N LEU A 50 5.30 5.21 0.66
CA LEU A 50 5.09 6.43 1.43
C LEU A 50 3.65 6.89 1.23
N ASP A 51 2.87 6.92 2.30
CA ASP A 51 1.54 7.53 2.25
C ASP A 51 1.28 8.49 3.40
N SER A 52 0.16 9.19 3.31
CA SER A 52 -0.29 10.06 4.37
C SER A 52 -1.73 10.48 4.15
N ALA A 53 -2.38 10.87 5.23
CA ALA A 53 -3.74 11.41 5.13
C ALA A 53 -3.79 12.78 4.43
N LEU A 54 -2.78 13.62 4.62
CA LEU A 54 -2.81 15.00 4.13
C LEU A 54 -1.54 15.35 3.34
N PRO A 55 -1.63 16.25 2.35
CA PRO A 55 -0.47 16.85 1.72
C PRO A 55 0.47 17.53 2.73
N GLY A 56 1.75 17.65 2.37
CA GLY A 56 2.75 18.32 3.20
C GLY A 56 3.26 17.51 4.39
N SER A 57 3.12 16.18 4.34
CA SER A 57 3.67 15.22 5.31
C SER A 57 5.15 14.85 5.08
N GLY A 58 5.76 15.29 3.98
CA GLY A 58 7.17 15.04 3.68
C GLY A 58 7.47 13.82 2.79
N LYS A 59 6.46 13.18 2.18
CA LYS A 59 6.66 12.06 1.24
C LYS A 59 7.61 12.41 0.07
N THR A 60 7.30 13.47 -0.67
CA THR A 60 8.16 13.98 -1.75
C THR A 60 9.56 14.31 -1.24
N ARG A 61 9.70 14.81 0.00
CA ARG A 61 11.02 15.04 0.61
C ARG A 61 11.80 13.74 0.79
N VAL A 62 11.16 12.65 1.22
CA VAL A 62 11.83 11.34 1.30
C VAL A 62 12.30 10.91 -0.09
N LEU A 63 11.46 11.05 -1.13
CA LEU A 63 11.87 10.77 -2.50
C LEU A 63 13.03 11.66 -2.98
N GLU A 64 13.01 12.97 -2.67
CA GLU A 64 14.12 13.89 -2.98
C GLU A 64 15.43 13.49 -2.30
N LEU A 65 15.38 12.89 -1.10
CA LEU A 65 16.56 12.41 -0.39
C LEU A 65 17.05 11.08 -0.96
N LEU A 66 16.14 10.17 -1.32
CA LEU A 66 16.48 8.93 -2.03
C LEU A 66 17.06 9.20 -3.42
N ASP A 67 16.57 10.22 -4.12
CA ASP A 67 17.11 10.68 -5.39
C ASP A 67 18.57 11.20 -5.28
N LEU A 68 19.06 11.44 -4.06
CA LEU A 68 20.47 11.77 -3.80
C LEU A 68 21.28 10.59 -3.24
N THR A 69 20.63 9.54 -2.72
CA THR A 69 21.29 8.51 -1.89
C THR A 69 21.11 7.08 -2.36
N ALA A 70 20.14 6.81 -3.23
CA ALA A 70 19.93 5.49 -3.83
C ALA A 70 20.81 5.31 -5.07
N PHE A 71 20.95 4.06 -5.51
CA PHE A 71 21.67 3.70 -6.72
C PHE A 71 20.88 4.08 -7.98
N GLN A 72 21.52 4.88 -8.85
CA GLN A 72 20.98 5.35 -10.15
C GLN A 72 19.47 5.70 -10.10
N PRO A 73 19.07 6.67 -9.27
CA PRO A 73 17.67 6.97 -9.09
C PRO A 73 17.07 7.65 -10.32
N MET A 74 15.80 7.33 -10.58
CA MET A 74 14.97 7.96 -11.60
C MET A 74 13.65 8.41 -10.97
N MET A 75 13.50 9.72 -10.79
CA MET A 75 12.22 10.33 -10.45
C MET A 75 11.25 10.26 -11.63
N ALA A 76 10.22 9.42 -11.52
CA ALA A 76 9.22 9.16 -12.54
C ALA A 76 7.93 9.93 -12.25
N PHE A 77 7.86 11.19 -12.69
CA PHE A 77 6.66 12.03 -12.55
C PHE A 77 5.56 11.71 -13.57
N SER A 78 5.94 11.33 -14.80
CA SER A 78 5.01 11.10 -15.93
C SER A 78 5.55 10.11 -16.97
N ALA A 79 6.55 9.31 -16.60
CA ALA A 79 7.17 8.37 -17.52
C ALA A 79 6.17 7.26 -17.92
N SER A 80 6.09 6.95 -19.21
CA SER A 80 5.24 5.86 -19.69
C SER A 80 5.76 4.49 -19.19
N PRO A 81 4.88 3.48 -19.01
CA PRO A 81 5.33 2.14 -18.60
C PRO A 81 6.43 1.58 -19.51
N ALA A 82 6.31 1.84 -20.82
CA ALA A 82 7.28 1.40 -21.81
C ALA A 82 8.64 2.12 -21.73
N ALA A 83 8.68 3.37 -21.24
CA ALA A 83 9.94 4.04 -20.97
C ALA A 83 10.62 3.41 -19.75
N ILE A 84 9.87 3.21 -18.67
CA ILE A 84 10.36 2.67 -17.40
C ILE A 84 10.91 1.25 -17.58
N ILE A 85 10.14 0.36 -18.23
CA ILE A 85 10.59 -1.03 -18.47
C ILE A 85 11.87 -1.05 -19.32
N ARG A 86 11.99 -0.17 -20.32
CA ARG A 86 13.20 -0.10 -21.15
C ARG A 86 14.40 0.46 -20.39
N THR A 87 14.19 1.41 -19.49
CA THR A 87 15.24 1.90 -18.60
C THR A 87 15.74 0.78 -17.70
N ILE A 88 14.84 0.00 -17.09
CA ILE A 88 15.21 -1.13 -16.22
C ILE A 88 15.96 -2.18 -17.05
N ALA A 89 15.37 -2.65 -18.15
CA ALA A 89 15.94 -3.71 -18.98
C ALA A 89 17.25 -3.32 -19.69
N GLY A 90 17.47 -2.03 -19.93
CA GLY A 90 18.69 -1.52 -20.57
C GLY A 90 19.86 -1.30 -19.62
N ALA A 91 19.66 -1.42 -18.30
CA ALA A 91 20.68 -1.15 -17.31
C ALA A 91 21.47 -2.40 -16.94
N THR A 92 22.79 -2.25 -16.73
CA THR A 92 23.64 -3.34 -16.24
C THR A 92 23.27 -3.73 -14.81
N GLU A 93 23.02 -2.74 -13.95
CA GLU A 93 22.49 -2.90 -12.61
C GLU A 93 21.12 -2.22 -12.52
N PRO A 94 20.15 -2.77 -11.75
CA PRO A 94 18.80 -2.23 -11.73
C PRO A 94 18.79 -0.80 -11.17
N PRO A 95 18.21 0.18 -11.90
CA PRO A 95 18.07 1.54 -11.39
C PRO A 95 16.99 1.60 -10.30
N THR A 96 17.05 2.62 -9.45
CA THR A 96 15.98 2.86 -8.47
C THR A 96 14.89 3.74 -9.08
N ILE A 97 13.65 3.25 -9.14
CA ILE A 97 12.54 4.05 -9.67
C ILE A 97 11.77 4.72 -8.53
N LEU A 98 11.57 6.04 -8.62
CA LEU A 98 10.92 6.84 -7.59
C LEU A 98 9.65 7.47 -8.18
N PHE A 99 8.47 6.98 -7.78
CA PHE A 99 7.19 7.53 -8.22
C PHE A 99 6.59 8.46 -7.18
N ASP A 100 6.30 9.69 -7.58
CA ASP A 100 5.43 10.59 -6.81
C ASP A 100 4.01 10.59 -7.40
N GLU A 101 3.03 10.99 -6.59
CA GLU A 101 1.62 11.09 -6.99
C GLU A 101 1.03 9.79 -7.60
N ILE A 102 1.27 8.64 -6.96
CA ILE A 102 0.82 7.32 -7.45
C ILE A 102 -0.70 7.14 -7.49
N ASP A 103 -1.48 8.12 -7.01
CA ASP A 103 -2.94 8.17 -7.14
C ASP A 103 -3.38 8.09 -8.61
N THR A 104 -2.53 8.54 -9.53
CA THR A 104 -2.70 8.41 -10.99
C THR A 104 -2.52 6.96 -11.50
N ILE A 105 -1.78 6.14 -10.75
CA ILE A 105 -1.50 4.73 -11.07
C ILE A 105 -2.58 3.83 -10.47
N PHE A 106 -2.94 4.05 -9.20
CA PHE A 106 -3.83 3.15 -8.44
C PHE A 106 -5.25 3.70 -8.18
N GLY A 107 -5.58 4.89 -8.70
CA GLY A 107 -6.89 5.51 -8.50
C GLY A 107 -8.04 4.84 -9.28
N ALA A 108 -9.28 5.18 -8.92
CA ALA A 108 -10.50 4.61 -9.53
C ALA A 108 -10.64 4.88 -11.04
N LYS A 109 -9.88 5.82 -11.59
CA LYS A 109 -9.80 6.15 -13.03
C LYS A 109 -8.51 5.65 -13.68
N ALA A 110 -7.86 4.63 -13.10
CA ALA A 110 -6.62 4.06 -13.63
C ALA A 110 -6.80 3.62 -15.09
N SER A 111 -5.92 4.12 -15.95
CA SER A 111 -5.88 3.76 -17.37
C SER A 111 -5.35 2.33 -17.56
N SER A 112 -5.48 1.77 -18.77
CA SER A 112 -4.81 0.50 -19.11
C SER A 112 -3.29 0.57 -18.92
N GLN A 113 -2.67 1.73 -19.18
CA GLN A 113 -1.25 1.96 -18.94
C GLN A 113 -0.91 1.94 -17.44
N SER A 114 -1.79 2.50 -16.60
CA SER A 114 -1.65 2.49 -15.15
C SER A 114 -1.72 1.06 -14.58
N GLN A 115 -2.61 0.23 -15.12
CA GLN A 115 -2.73 -1.18 -14.74
C GLN A 115 -1.49 -1.99 -15.18
N GLU A 116 -0.96 -1.72 -16.37
CA GLU A 116 0.28 -2.33 -16.84
C GLU A 116 1.45 -1.97 -15.92
N LEU A 117 1.56 -0.68 -15.54
CA LEU A 117 2.59 -0.22 -14.62
C LEU A 117 2.47 -0.87 -13.24
N ALA A 118 1.25 -0.98 -12.70
CA ALA A 118 0.99 -1.70 -11.46
C ALA A 118 1.44 -3.17 -11.53
N ALA A 119 1.20 -3.84 -12.66
CA ALA A 119 1.67 -5.22 -12.87
C ALA A 119 3.20 -5.30 -12.92
N VAL A 120 3.86 -4.35 -13.59
CA VAL A 120 5.34 -4.25 -13.64
C VAL A 120 5.92 -4.03 -12.25
N ILE A 121 5.35 -3.09 -11.49
CA ILE A 121 5.78 -2.78 -10.11
C ILE A 121 5.66 -4.03 -9.24
N ASN A 122 4.56 -4.78 -9.34
CA ASN A 122 4.32 -5.97 -8.54
C ASN A 122 5.19 -7.17 -8.95
N ALA A 123 5.39 -7.37 -10.25
CA ALA A 123 6.21 -8.46 -10.77
C ALA A 123 7.69 -8.21 -10.51
N GLY A 124 8.17 -7.00 -10.80
CA GLY A 124 9.57 -6.58 -10.66
C GLY A 124 10.11 -6.53 -9.23
N TYR A 125 9.31 -6.97 -8.24
CA TYR A 125 9.74 -7.15 -6.86
C TYR A 125 10.64 -8.38 -6.72
N LYS A 126 10.48 -9.39 -7.59
CA LYS A 126 11.21 -10.65 -7.53
C LYS A 126 12.14 -10.80 -8.74
N SER A 127 13.34 -11.32 -8.49
CA SER A 127 14.36 -11.56 -9.52
C SER A 127 13.83 -12.49 -10.61
N GLY A 128 14.27 -12.26 -11.84
CA GLY A 128 13.81 -13.00 -13.03
C GLY A 128 12.43 -12.57 -13.57
N ALA A 129 11.79 -11.56 -12.98
CA ALA A 129 10.56 -11.00 -13.51
C ALA A 129 10.78 -10.35 -14.88
N THR A 130 10.04 -10.79 -15.89
CA THR A 130 10.13 -10.23 -17.25
C THR A 130 8.77 -9.82 -17.79
N VAL A 131 8.76 -8.76 -18.60
CA VAL A 131 7.57 -8.25 -19.28
C VAL A 131 7.73 -8.46 -20.77
N PRO A 132 6.89 -9.29 -21.41
CA PRO A 132 6.93 -9.48 -22.86
C PRO A 132 6.43 -8.23 -23.58
N LYS A 133 7.22 -7.75 -24.54
CA LYS A 133 6.87 -6.61 -25.40
C LYS A 133 7.10 -6.95 -26.87
N CYS A 134 6.15 -6.60 -27.72
CA CYS A 134 6.32 -6.66 -29.16
C CYS A 134 7.24 -5.53 -29.61
N VAL A 135 8.31 -5.87 -30.33
CA VAL A 135 9.28 -4.94 -30.91
C VAL A 135 9.44 -5.29 -32.39
N GLY A 136 9.34 -4.28 -33.25
CA GLY A 136 9.43 -4.45 -34.69
C GLY A 136 8.54 -3.50 -35.46
N ASN A 137 8.69 -3.47 -36.79
CA ASN A 137 7.74 -2.80 -37.68
C ASN A 137 6.60 -3.76 -38.04
N ALA A 138 5.56 -3.26 -38.73
CA ALA A 138 4.38 -4.07 -39.10
C ALA A 138 4.71 -5.33 -39.93
N GLN A 139 5.90 -5.41 -40.52
CA GLN A 139 6.35 -6.51 -41.38
C GLN A 139 7.28 -7.50 -40.65
N SER A 140 7.84 -7.14 -39.49
CA SER A 140 8.72 -8.00 -38.69
C SER A 140 8.53 -7.79 -37.18
N MET A 141 7.39 -8.24 -36.63
CA MET A 141 7.13 -8.22 -35.19
C MET A 141 7.80 -9.39 -34.47
N THR A 142 8.59 -9.09 -33.44
CA THR A 142 9.17 -10.07 -32.53
C THR A 142 8.78 -9.78 -31.09
N VAL A 143 8.68 -10.81 -30.24
CA VAL A 143 8.42 -10.62 -28.81
C VAL A 143 9.74 -10.67 -28.06
N VAL A 144 10.09 -9.56 -27.41
CA VAL A 144 11.27 -9.47 -26.54
C VAL A 144 10.79 -9.49 -25.08
N LYS A 145 11.47 -10.25 -24.23
CA LYS A 145 11.26 -10.24 -22.78
C LYS A 145 12.17 -9.19 -22.17
N LEU A 146 11.59 -8.16 -21.58
CA LEU A 146 12.32 -7.09 -20.90
C LEU A 146 12.35 -7.36 -19.40
N ASP A 147 13.51 -7.23 -18.77
CA ASP A 147 13.64 -7.33 -17.32
C ASP A 147 12.84 -6.21 -16.63
N ALA A 148 12.19 -6.54 -15.53
CA ALA A 148 11.41 -5.63 -14.71
C ALA A 148 11.91 -5.54 -13.27
N PHE A 149 12.92 -6.33 -12.88
CA PHE A 149 13.46 -6.33 -11.54
C PHE A 149 14.18 -5.01 -11.25
N ALA A 150 13.68 -4.24 -10.26
CA ALA A 150 14.25 -2.96 -9.87
C ALA A 150 13.74 -2.53 -8.49
N PRO A 151 14.54 -1.85 -7.64
CA PRO A 151 14.04 -1.15 -6.47
C PRO A 151 13.03 -0.07 -6.86
N VAL A 152 11.94 0.06 -6.11
CA VAL A 152 10.89 1.06 -6.38
C VAL A 152 10.42 1.71 -5.09
N ALA A 153 10.41 3.04 -5.05
CA ALA A 153 9.71 3.82 -4.04
C ALA A 153 8.46 4.48 -4.64
N LEU A 154 7.38 4.48 -3.87
CA LEU A 154 6.05 4.93 -4.27
C LEU A 154 5.56 5.97 -3.26
N ALA A 155 5.07 7.13 -3.71
CA ALA A 155 4.48 8.15 -2.85
C ALA A 155 3.08 8.57 -3.33
N GLY A 156 2.10 8.59 -2.42
CA GLY A 156 0.72 8.99 -2.75
C GLY A 156 -0.08 9.45 -1.55
N LEU A 157 -1.27 9.99 -1.80
CA LEU A 157 -2.25 10.25 -0.74
C LEU A 157 -3.11 9.00 -0.49
N HIS A 158 -3.72 8.91 0.70
CA HIS A 158 -4.72 7.92 1.11
C HIS A 158 -4.93 6.73 0.15
N SER A 159 -4.18 5.67 0.42
CA SER A 159 -3.78 4.78 -0.65
C SER A 159 -4.76 3.63 -0.85
N ASN A 160 -5.51 3.72 -1.95
CA ASN A 160 -6.14 2.57 -2.61
C ASN A 160 -5.09 1.65 -3.27
N VAL A 161 -3.86 1.63 -2.74
CA VAL A 161 -2.79 0.75 -3.21
C VAL A 161 -3.25 -0.70 -2.95
N PRO A 162 -3.33 -1.54 -3.99
CA PRO A 162 -3.82 -2.91 -3.85
C PRO A 162 -2.97 -3.72 -2.88
N GLU A 163 -3.59 -4.72 -2.24
CA GLU A 163 -2.91 -5.65 -1.31
C GLU A 163 -1.70 -6.34 -1.94
N ALA A 164 -1.74 -6.60 -3.25
CA ALA A 164 -0.61 -7.12 -4.00
C ALA A 164 0.61 -6.19 -3.93
N THR A 165 0.44 -4.88 -4.02
CA THR A 165 1.56 -3.94 -3.88
C THR A 165 1.94 -3.79 -2.41
N ARG A 166 0.95 -3.69 -1.53
CA ARG A 166 1.14 -3.48 -0.09
C ARG A 166 1.96 -4.58 0.58
N SER A 167 1.58 -5.84 0.37
CA SER A 167 2.30 -7.00 0.91
C SER A 167 3.76 -7.07 0.46
N ARG A 168 4.16 -6.41 -0.64
CA ARG A 168 5.55 -6.38 -1.15
C ARG A 168 6.35 -5.15 -0.69
N SER A 169 5.79 -4.37 0.23
CA SER A 169 6.27 -3.02 0.54
C SER A 169 6.57 -2.82 2.03
N ILE A 170 7.61 -2.04 2.32
CA ILE A 170 7.81 -1.44 3.63
C ILE A 170 7.01 -0.13 3.67
N HIS A 171 6.10 -0.05 4.63
CA HIS A 171 5.03 0.94 4.64
C HIS A 171 5.31 2.11 5.59
N PHE A 172 5.65 3.27 5.03
CA PHE A 172 5.92 4.51 5.75
C PHE A 172 4.67 5.40 5.77
N ARG A 173 3.87 5.27 6.83
CA ARG A 173 2.72 6.16 7.06
C ARG A 173 3.19 7.51 7.60
N MET A 174 3.43 8.45 6.69
CA MET A 174 3.98 9.76 6.98
C MET A 174 2.94 10.66 7.68
N GLN A 175 3.43 11.47 8.62
CA GLN A 175 2.63 12.46 9.34
C GLN A 175 3.23 13.85 9.16
N ARG A 176 2.38 14.87 9.22
CA ARG A 176 2.87 16.24 9.22
C ARG A 176 3.66 16.46 10.51
N ARG A 177 4.91 16.91 10.36
CA ARG A 177 5.75 17.26 11.51
C ARG A 177 5.05 18.25 12.45
N LYS A 178 5.30 18.11 13.75
CA LYS A 178 4.88 19.05 14.78
C LYS A 178 5.59 20.40 14.57
N GLN A 179 5.00 21.47 15.08
CA GLN A 179 5.65 22.79 15.03
C GLN A 179 6.98 22.84 15.80
N SER A 180 7.13 21.99 16.83
CA SER A 180 8.35 21.83 17.62
C SER A 180 9.46 21.07 16.89
N GLU A 181 9.11 20.25 15.90
CA GLU A 181 10.07 19.44 15.16
C GLU A 181 10.68 20.29 14.03
N LYS A 182 11.93 20.70 14.24
CA LYS A 182 12.68 21.53 13.30
C LYS A 182 13.62 20.66 12.49
N VAL A 183 13.60 20.86 11.18
CA VAL A 183 14.56 20.30 10.23
C VAL A 183 15.21 21.42 9.44
N GLN A 184 16.39 21.16 8.88
CA GLN A 184 17.07 22.11 8.03
C GLN A 184 16.24 22.34 6.75
N PRO A 185 16.18 23.59 6.24
CA PRO A 185 15.68 23.86 4.91
C PRO A 185 16.48 23.05 3.88
N PHE A 186 15.79 22.20 3.13
CA PHE A 186 16.43 21.45 2.05
C PHE A 186 16.64 22.37 0.86
N ARG A 187 17.88 22.39 0.39
CA ARG A 187 18.27 23.00 -0.87
C ARG A 187 19.07 21.95 -1.60
N ARG A 188 18.54 21.45 -2.72
CA ARG A 188 19.12 20.33 -3.45
C ARG A 188 20.62 20.47 -3.66
N ARG A 189 21.08 21.63 -4.19
CA ARG A 189 22.52 21.90 -4.41
C ARG A 189 23.38 21.71 -3.15
N SER A 190 22.94 22.20 -2.00
CA SER A 190 23.69 22.08 -0.75
C SER A 190 23.64 20.65 -0.21
N ALA A 191 22.48 20.00 -0.25
CA ALA A 191 22.30 18.64 0.21
C ALA A 191 23.10 17.63 -0.65
N THR A 192 23.15 17.82 -1.97
CA THR A 192 23.97 17.01 -2.88
C THR A 192 25.44 17.07 -2.52
N ALA A 193 26.00 18.28 -2.36
CA ALA A 193 27.41 18.45 -2.00
C ALA A 193 27.73 17.89 -0.60
N GLU A 194 26.76 17.92 0.32
CA GLU A 194 26.91 17.34 1.66
C GLU A 194 26.93 15.81 1.64
N VAL A 195 26.08 15.19 0.82
CA VAL A 195 25.89 13.73 0.84
C VAL A 195 26.80 12.97 -0.13
N GLU A 196 27.36 13.64 -1.14
CA GLU A 196 28.22 13.02 -2.16
C GLU A 196 29.38 12.19 -1.57
N PRO A 197 30.14 12.64 -0.55
CA PRO A 197 31.16 11.81 0.08
C PRO A 197 30.59 10.59 0.82
N LEU A 198 29.39 10.72 1.41
CA LEU A 198 28.71 9.62 2.11
C LEU A 198 28.20 8.57 1.12
N VAL A 199 27.69 8.99 -0.04
CA VAL A 199 27.25 8.12 -1.13
C VAL A 199 28.42 7.34 -1.71
N ALA A 200 29.59 7.97 -1.88
CA ALA A 200 30.80 7.30 -2.30
C ALA A 200 31.24 6.25 -1.27
N ALA A 201 31.31 6.62 0.01
CA ALA A 201 31.65 5.69 1.09
C ALA A 201 30.65 4.54 1.23
N LEU A 202 29.35 4.80 1.00
CA LEU A 202 28.31 3.78 0.98
C LEU A 202 28.56 2.78 -0.15
N ALA A 203 28.83 3.26 -1.37
CA ALA A 203 29.12 2.40 -2.52
C ALA A 203 30.38 1.55 -2.30
N GLU A 204 31.46 2.17 -1.80
CA GLU A 204 32.72 1.47 -1.47
C GLU A 204 32.52 0.37 -0.43
N TRP A 205 31.60 0.56 0.52
CA TRP A 205 31.28 -0.44 1.53
C TRP A 205 30.33 -1.52 1.01
N VAL A 206 29.24 -1.16 0.32
CA VAL A 206 28.16 -2.09 -0.04
C VAL A 206 28.48 -2.94 -1.26
N VAL A 207 29.06 -2.36 -2.32
CA VAL A 207 29.26 -3.07 -3.60
C VAL A 207 30.10 -4.35 -3.44
N PRO A 208 31.22 -4.37 -2.68
CA PRO A 208 31.99 -5.60 -2.45
C PRO A 208 31.24 -6.69 -1.69
N LEU A 209 30.11 -6.36 -1.05
CA LEU A 209 29.29 -7.33 -0.30
C LEU A 209 28.35 -8.13 -1.21
N GLN A 210 28.15 -7.71 -2.46
CA GLN A 210 27.25 -8.38 -3.42
C GLN A 210 27.53 -9.88 -3.52
N ASP A 211 28.80 -10.28 -3.65
CA ASP A 211 29.22 -11.67 -3.78
C ASP A 211 29.11 -12.47 -2.46
N ARG A 212 29.03 -11.77 -1.32
CA ARG A 212 29.08 -12.35 0.03
C ARG A 212 27.72 -12.50 0.68
N ILE A 213 26.80 -11.56 0.42
CA ILE A 213 25.51 -11.46 1.09
C ILE A 213 24.42 -12.27 0.38
N GLY A 214 24.49 -12.41 -0.95
CA GLY A 214 23.48 -13.15 -1.71
C GLY A 214 23.17 -14.58 -1.23
N PRO A 215 24.13 -15.38 -0.71
CA PRO A 215 23.84 -16.71 -0.19
C PRO A 215 23.50 -16.76 1.31
N SER A 216 23.62 -15.66 2.05
CA SER A 216 23.42 -15.67 3.51
C SER A 216 21.99 -15.28 3.88
N TRP A 217 21.25 -16.22 4.47
CA TRP A 217 19.93 -15.94 5.06
C TRP A 217 20.10 -15.33 6.46
N PRO A 218 19.66 -14.08 6.71
CA PRO A 218 19.70 -13.49 8.05
C PRO A 218 18.72 -14.20 9.00
N GLU A 219 19.02 -14.18 10.30
CA GLU A 219 18.06 -14.69 11.29
C GLU A 219 16.87 -13.73 11.42
N MET A 220 15.67 -14.23 11.11
CA MET A 220 14.43 -13.44 11.14
C MET A 220 13.84 -13.33 12.56
N PRO A 221 13.20 -12.20 12.90
CA PRO A 221 12.42 -12.11 14.14
C PRO A 221 11.29 -13.15 14.18
N THR A 222 10.92 -13.59 15.38
CA THR A 222 9.84 -14.55 15.56
C THR A 222 8.53 -14.03 14.97
N GLY A 223 7.87 -14.86 14.15
CA GLY A 223 6.59 -14.55 13.49
C GLY A 223 6.71 -13.73 12.20
N VAL A 224 7.93 -13.36 11.79
CA VAL A 224 8.17 -12.72 10.50
C VAL A 224 8.42 -13.82 9.47
N ASP A 225 7.35 -14.22 8.80
CA ASP A 225 7.33 -15.35 7.86
C ASP A 225 6.91 -14.91 6.45
N ASP A 226 7.01 -15.83 5.49
CA ASP A 226 6.53 -15.69 4.11
C ASP A 226 6.94 -14.35 3.44
N ARG A 227 5.96 -13.51 3.15
CA ARG A 227 6.15 -12.29 2.37
C ARG A 227 6.90 -11.23 3.16
N ASP A 228 6.59 -11.10 4.45
CA ASP A 228 7.28 -10.14 5.31
C ASP A 228 8.76 -10.52 5.44
N ALA A 229 9.04 -11.83 5.49
CA ALA A 229 10.40 -12.32 5.47
C ALA A 229 11.13 -11.96 4.16
N GLU A 230 10.50 -12.23 3.01
CA GLU A 230 11.04 -11.84 1.70
C GLU A 230 11.31 -10.31 1.59
N VAL A 231 10.48 -9.46 2.21
CA VAL A 231 10.61 -7.99 2.13
C VAL A 231 11.77 -7.49 3.00
N TRP A 232 11.93 -8.07 4.19
CA TRP A 232 12.92 -7.61 5.17
C TRP A 232 14.30 -8.25 5.05
N GLU A 233 14.40 -9.40 4.38
CA GLU A 233 15.66 -10.12 4.17
C GLU A 233 16.80 -9.22 3.67
N PRO A 234 16.64 -8.40 2.59
CA PRO A 234 17.75 -7.59 2.09
C PRO A 234 18.26 -6.55 3.10
N LEU A 235 17.36 -5.95 3.88
CA LEU A 235 17.70 -4.94 4.88
C LEU A 235 18.38 -5.59 6.09
N LEU A 236 17.90 -6.75 6.53
CA LEU A 236 18.48 -7.47 7.67
C LEU A 236 19.86 -8.03 7.33
N ALA A 237 20.06 -8.53 6.12
CA ALA A 237 21.36 -9.02 5.67
C ALA A 237 22.42 -7.90 5.61
N LEU A 238 22.03 -6.71 5.15
CA LEU A 238 22.89 -5.52 5.19
C LEU A 238 23.16 -5.02 6.61
N ALA A 239 22.17 -5.10 7.50
CA ALA A 239 22.33 -4.75 8.90
C ALA A 239 23.32 -5.70 9.61
N ASP A 240 23.21 -7.00 9.36
CA ASP A 240 24.14 -8.02 9.85
C ASP A 240 25.56 -7.78 9.33
N ALA A 241 25.71 -7.39 8.06
CA ALA A 241 27.02 -7.03 7.48
C ALA A 241 27.61 -5.72 8.03
N ALA A 242 26.77 -4.75 8.39
CA ALA A 242 27.20 -3.50 9.02
C ALA A 242 27.70 -3.72 10.46
N GLY A 243 27.09 -4.68 11.18
CA GLY A 243 27.42 -4.98 12.56
C GLY A 243 27.11 -3.84 13.54
N GLY A 244 27.74 -3.86 14.71
CA GLY A 244 27.45 -2.89 15.77
C GLY A 244 25.99 -3.00 16.23
N GLU A 245 25.29 -1.87 16.29
CA GLU A 245 23.88 -1.82 16.70
C GLU A 245 22.89 -2.05 15.54
N TRP A 246 23.36 -2.04 14.29
CA TRP A 246 22.49 -2.21 13.11
C TRP A 246 21.69 -3.52 13.12
N PRO A 247 22.28 -4.70 13.41
CA PRO A 247 21.54 -5.96 13.47
C PRO A 247 20.34 -5.94 14.43
N ARG A 248 20.53 -5.38 15.63
CA ARG A 248 19.49 -5.29 16.65
C ARG A 248 18.43 -4.28 16.25
N ARG A 249 18.84 -3.07 15.87
CA ARG A 249 17.92 -1.99 15.47
C ARG A 249 17.08 -2.37 14.24
N ALA A 250 17.66 -3.11 13.30
CA ALA A 250 16.96 -3.55 12.08
C ALA A 250 15.91 -4.63 12.39
N ARG A 251 16.20 -5.57 13.29
CA ARG A 251 15.20 -6.56 13.75
C ARG A 251 14.07 -5.92 14.56
N GLU A 252 14.40 -4.92 15.40
CA GLU A 252 13.40 -4.10 16.09
C GLU A 252 12.52 -3.31 15.11
N ALA A 253 13.14 -2.73 14.07
CA ALA A 253 12.39 -2.06 13.00
C ALA A 253 11.50 -3.04 12.23
N CYS A 254 12.02 -4.19 11.81
CA CYS A 254 11.27 -5.24 11.14
C CYS A 254 10.02 -5.62 11.94
N THR A 255 10.20 -5.98 13.21
CA THR A 255 9.10 -6.29 14.14
C THR A 255 8.10 -5.13 14.22
N ALA A 256 8.59 -3.90 14.36
CA ALA A 256 7.73 -2.73 14.47
C ALA A 256 6.93 -2.42 13.19
N PHE A 257 7.45 -2.72 12.00
CA PHE A 257 6.72 -2.51 10.74
C PHE A 257 5.77 -3.67 10.41
N VAL A 258 6.19 -4.91 10.68
CA VAL A 258 5.40 -6.12 10.38
C VAL A 258 4.21 -6.23 11.35
N PHE A 259 4.44 -5.99 12.64
CA PHE A 259 3.41 -6.13 13.67
C PHE A 259 2.84 -4.79 14.16
N ALA A 260 3.14 -3.67 13.47
CA ALA A 260 2.60 -2.37 13.87
C ALA A 260 1.07 -2.42 13.92
N PRO A 261 0.44 -2.12 15.07
CA PRO A 261 -1.01 -1.95 15.15
C PRO A 261 -1.50 -0.73 14.35
N ASN A 262 -0.56 0.12 13.91
CA ASN A 262 -0.83 1.48 13.50
C ASN A 262 -0.79 1.63 11.98
N GLY A 263 -1.97 1.46 11.38
CA GLY A 263 -2.42 2.46 10.42
C GLY A 263 -2.49 2.05 8.96
N TYR A 264 -2.26 0.79 8.64
CA TYR A 264 -3.16 0.17 7.70
C TYR A 264 -4.19 -0.54 8.56
N SER A 265 -5.45 -0.13 8.43
CA SER A 265 -6.55 -1.03 8.78
C SER A 265 -6.15 -2.38 8.19
N ARG A 266 -6.03 -3.36 9.08
CA ARG A 266 -6.07 -4.78 8.75
C ARG A 266 -6.95 -4.92 7.53
N ALA A 267 -6.46 -5.58 6.47
CA ALA A 267 -7.21 -5.67 5.21
C ALA A 267 -8.70 -5.81 5.53
N ILE A 268 -9.55 -4.82 5.21
CA ILE A 268 -10.88 -4.55 5.82
C ILE A 268 -11.68 -5.80 6.25
N GLY A 269 -11.53 -6.91 5.53
CA GLY A 269 -12.00 -8.24 5.93
C GLY A 269 -11.52 -8.79 7.28
N ILE A 270 -10.32 -8.49 7.78
CA ILE A 270 -9.81 -8.97 9.08
C ILE A 270 -10.39 -8.12 10.22
N ASP A 271 -10.48 -6.79 10.06
CA ASP A 271 -11.21 -5.93 11.01
C ASP A 271 -12.68 -6.36 11.08
N LEU A 272 -13.26 -6.71 9.93
CA LEU A 272 -14.59 -7.30 9.85
C LEU A 272 -14.68 -8.63 10.60
N LEU A 273 -13.71 -9.55 10.42
CA LEU A 273 -13.69 -10.82 11.13
C LEU A 273 -13.57 -10.63 12.65
N SER A 274 -12.74 -9.67 13.09
CA SER A 274 -12.57 -9.29 14.50
C SER A 274 -13.88 -8.77 15.09
N ASP A 275 -14.50 -7.78 14.44
CA ASP A 275 -15.78 -7.21 14.91
C ASP A 275 -16.91 -8.24 14.90
N ILE A 276 -16.95 -9.14 13.90
CA ILE A 276 -17.90 -10.27 13.88
C ILE A 276 -17.61 -11.25 15.02
N ARG A 277 -16.34 -11.52 15.36
CA ARG A 277 -15.97 -12.38 16.50
C ARG A 277 -16.48 -11.79 17.81
N THR A 278 -16.18 -10.52 18.04
CA THR A 278 -16.67 -9.78 19.21
C THR A 278 -18.19 -9.79 19.28
N LEU A 279 -18.87 -9.55 18.14
CA LEU A 279 -20.32 -9.56 18.06
C LEU A 279 -20.94 -10.89 18.48
N PHE A 280 -20.42 -12.02 17.96
CA PHE A 280 -20.91 -13.36 18.30
C PHE A 280 -20.62 -13.73 19.76
N GLN A 281 -19.46 -13.32 20.29
CA GLN A 281 -19.09 -13.53 21.70
C GLN A 281 -19.96 -12.71 22.67
N VAL A 282 -20.17 -11.42 22.39
CA VAL A 282 -21.01 -10.52 23.22
C VAL A 282 -22.44 -11.03 23.28
N HIS A 283 -23.00 -11.46 22.13
CA HIS A 283 -24.36 -11.98 22.08
C HIS A 283 -24.49 -13.46 22.48
N ARG A 284 -23.38 -14.16 22.71
CA ARG A 284 -23.33 -15.58 23.09
C ARG A 284 -24.18 -16.47 22.18
N VAL A 285 -24.04 -16.25 20.87
CA VAL A 285 -24.75 -17.03 19.84
C VAL A 285 -23.78 -17.70 18.89
N ASP A 286 -24.14 -18.88 18.42
CA ASP A 286 -23.38 -19.59 17.38
C ASP A 286 -23.92 -19.35 15.97
N GLN A 287 -25.09 -18.68 15.85
CA GLN A 287 -25.75 -18.38 14.58
C GLN A 287 -26.44 -17.02 14.64
N MET A 288 -26.30 -16.21 13.58
CA MET A 288 -26.95 -14.90 13.49
C MET A 288 -27.39 -14.60 12.05
N LYS A 289 -28.56 -13.97 11.87
CA LYS A 289 -29.06 -13.62 10.54
C LYS A 289 -28.17 -12.56 9.89
N SER A 290 -28.01 -12.61 8.57
CA SER A 290 -27.17 -11.65 7.84
C SER A 290 -27.64 -10.20 8.06
N ALA A 291 -28.95 -9.98 8.19
CA ALA A 291 -29.53 -8.66 8.49
C ALA A 291 -29.10 -8.15 9.88
N ASP A 292 -29.11 -9.02 10.89
CA ASP A 292 -28.77 -8.68 12.26
C ASP A 292 -27.27 -8.40 12.40
N VAL A 293 -26.41 -9.20 11.74
CA VAL A 293 -24.96 -8.96 11.69
C VAL A 293 -24.67 -7.60 11.10
N VAL A 294 -25.23 -7.27 9.93
CA VAL A 294 -25.02 -5.96 9.29
C VAL A 294 -25.53 -4.82 10.16
N SER A 295 -26.75 -4.92 10.68
CA SER A 295 -27.34 -3.86 11.50
C SER A 295 -26.49 -3.55 12.74
N ARG A 296 -25.90 -4.58 13.35
CA ARG A 296 -25.08 -4.42 14.55
C ARG A 296 -23.69 -3.90 14.23
N LEU A 297 -23.07 -4.36 13.14
CA LEU A 297 -21.78 -3.83 12.67
C LEU A 297 -21.89 -2.34 12.32
N VAL A 298 -22.94 -1.94 11.59
CA VAL A 298 -23.18 -0.53 11.23
C VAL A 298 -23.44 0.35 12.47
N ALA A 299 -23.90 -0.23 13.58
CA ALA A 299 -24.13 0.49 14.82
C ALA A 299 -22.86 0.71 15.66
N LEU A 300 -21.73 0.09 15.30
CA LEU A 300 -20.44 0.33 15.95
C LEU A 300 -19.91 1.70 15.52
N THR A 301 -19.96 2.68 16.42
CA THR A 301 -19.55 4.06 16.14
C THR A 301 -18.05 4.23 15.92
N GLU A 302 -17.25 3.32 16.48
CA GLU A 302 -15.79 3.32 16.37
C GLU A 302 -15.30 2.54 15.12
N SER A 303 -16.19 1.87 14.38
CA SER A 303 -15.85 1.05 13.21
C SER A 303 -16.29 1.71 11.89
N GLU A 304 -15.64 1.35 10.79
CA GLU A 304 -15.88 1.95 9.46
C GLU A 304 -17.15 1.42 8.75
N TRP A 305 -17.92 0.50 9.37
CA TRP A 305 -19.05 -0.19 8.73
C TRP A 305 -20.23 0.72 8.36
N GLY A 306 -20.36 1.87 9.04
CA GLY A 306 -21.34 2.89 8.69
C GLY A 306 -21.04 3.62 7.38
N ASN A 307 -19.80 3.54 6.88
CA ASN A 307 -19.35 4.23 5.67
C ASN A 307 -18.20 3.47 4.98
N VAL A 308 -18.50 2.32 4.40
CA VAL A 308 -17.56 1.55 3.55
C VAL A 308 -17.64 2.08 2.12
N ASP A 309 -16.56 2.66 1.61
CA ASP A 309 -16.48 3.24 0.25
C ASP A 309 -17.59 4.28 -0.06
N GLY A 310 -18.00 5.08 0.93
CA GLY A 310 -19.03 6.11 0.75
C GLY A 310 -20.47 5.66 1.05
N ALA A 311 -20.67 4.40 1.47
CA ALA A 311 -22.00 3.87 1.80
C ALA A 311 -21.99 2.90 2.99
N ALA A 312 -23.11 2.75 3.69
CA ALA A 312 -23.23 1.79 4.78
C ALA A 312 -23.08 0.34 4.29
N LEU A 313 -22.47 -0.51 5.13
CA LEU A 313 -22.31 -1.93 4.84
C LEU A 313 -23.66 -2.60 4.55
N THR A 314 -23.72 -3.40 3.49
CA THR A 314 -24.92 -4.15 3.10
C THR A 314 -24.69 -5.66 3.27
N GLN A 315 -25.75 -6.47 3.27
CA GLN A 315 -25.61 -7.94 3.34
C GLN A 315 -24.78 -8.50 2.16
N ARG A 316 -24.92 -7.90 0.97
CA ARG A 316 -24.13 -8.25 -0.21
C ARG A 316 -22.67 -7.83 -0.05
N GLY A 317 -22.42 -6.65 0.51
CA GLY A 317 -21.08 -6.16 0.86
C GLY A 317 -20.39 -7.08 1.87
N LEU A 318 -21.09 -7.42 2.95
CA LEU A 318 -20.64 -8.36 3.96
C LEU A 318 -20.24 -9.72 3.36
N ALA A 319 -21.09 -10.31 2.51
CA ALA A 319 -20.77 -11.58 1.85
C ALA A 319 -19.56 -11.47 0.89
N LYS A 320 -19.39 -10.32 0.21
CA LYS A 320 -18.24 -10.07 -0.66
C LYS A 320 -16.94 -9.97 0.13
N LEU A 321 -16.96 -9.28 1.28
CA LEU A 321 -15.81 -9.11 2.17
C LEU A 321 -15.43 -10.41 2.88
N LEU A 322 -16.39 -11.29 3.15
CA LEU A 322 -16.18 -12.57 3.82
C LEU A 322 -15.76 -13.72 2.89
N ARG A 323 -16.03 -13.60 1.58
CA ARG A 323 -15.70 -14.64 0.58
C ARG A 323 -14.21 -15.03 0.52
N PRO A 324 -13.24 -14.10 0.63
CA PRO A 324 -11.82 -14.46 0.65
C PRO A 324 -11.42 -15.38 1.81
N PHE A 325 -12.17 -15.37 2.91
CA PHE A 325 -11.94 -16.23 4.09
C PHE A 325 -12.75 -17.53 4.03
N ASP A 326 -13.33 -17.84 2.87
CA ASP A 326 -14.27 -18.95 2.64
C ASP A 326 -15.49 -18.99 3.57
N VAL A 327 -15.86 -17.85 4.18
CA VAL A 327 -17.06 -17.75 5.00
C VAL A 327 -18.27 -17.53 4.10
N ARG A 328 -19.28 -18.38 4.25
CA ARG A 328 -20.48 -18.39 3.39
C ARG A 328 -21.75 -18.24 4.21
N THR A 329 -22.76 -17.61 3.61
CA THR A 329 -24.08 -17.60 4.24
C THR A 329 -24.68 -19.01 4.24
N LYS A 330 -25.35 -19.36 5.33
CA LYS A 330 -26.05 -20.63 5.53
C LYS A 330 -27.53 -20.37 5.81
N SER A 331 -28.36 -21.37 5.57
CA SER A 331 -29.76 -21.34 6.01
C SER A 331 -29.81 -21.73 7.49
N ILE A 332 -30.08 -20.77 8.35
CA ILE A 332 -30.11 -20.94 9.81
C ILE A 332 -31.56 -20.86 10.32
N LYS A 333 -31.86 -21.60 11.39
CA LYS A 333 -33.19 -21.61 12.00
C LYS A 333 -33.18 -20.68 13.22
N CYS A 334 -33.84 -19.53 13.09
CA CYS A 334 -33.93 -18.54 14.17
C CYS A 334 -35.40 -18.28 14.51
N GLN A 335 -35.78 -18.51 15.77
CA GLN A 335 -37.10 -18.20 16.32
C GLN A 335 -38.27 -18.69 15.43
N GLY A 336 -38.19 -19.96 14.99
CA GLY A 336 -39.25 -20.59 14.19
C GLY A 336 -39.24 -20.28 12.68
N SER A 337 -38.37 -19.38 12.21
CA SER A 337 -38.21 -19.05 10.78
C SER A 337 -36.84 -19.49 10.24
N VAL A 338 -36.80 -19.89 8.97
CA VAL A 338 -35.54 -20.16 8.26
C VAL A 338 -35.10 -18.86 7.58
N ALA A 339 -33.87 -18.43 7.86
CA ALA A 339 -33.28 -17.21 7.28
C ALA A 339 -31.85 -17.47 6.82
N ARG A 340 -31.32 -16.58 5.96
CA ARG A 340 -29.90 -16.60 5.62
C ARG A 340 -29.10 -15.89 6.72
N GLY A 341 -27.98 -16.50 7.11
CA GLY A 341 -27.13 -15.98 8.16
C GLY A 341 -25.76 -16.63 8.18
N TYR A 342 -25.00 -16.36 9.23
CA TYR A 342 -23.67 -16.91 9.46
C TYR A 342 -23.70 -17.80 10.69
N ALA A 343 -22.88 -18.84 10.67
CA ALA A 343 -22.70 -19.76 11.79
C ALA A 343 -21.22 -19.80 12.16
N VAL A 344 -20.94 -19.96 13.45
CA VAL A 344 -19.57 -20.14 13.96
C VAL A 344 -18.98 -21.42 13.40
N PHE A 345 -19.68 -22.54 13.56
CA PHE A 345 -19.14 -23.86 13.23
C PHE A 345 -19.63 -24.42 11.87
N GLY A 346 -18.92 -25.46 11.41
CA GLY A 346 -19.20 -26.23 10.18
C GLY A 346 -18.64 -25.60 8.90
N ASP A 347 -18.63 -26.35 7.80
CA ASP A 347 -18.03 -25.97 6.51
C ASP A 347 -18.44 -24.56 6.03
N GLY A 348 -17.47 -23.70 5.73
CA GLY A 348 -17.67 -22.27 5.42
C GLY A 348 -18.24 -21.43 6.57
N GLY A 349 -17.98 -21.82 7.82
CA GLY A 349 -18.33 -21.10 9.05
C GLY A 349 -17.25 -20.13 9.52
N LEU A 350 -17.55 -19.31 10.53
CA LEU A 350 -16.66 -18.24 11.02
C LEU A 350 -15.47 -18.75 11.84
N HIS A 351 -15.56 -19.92 12.48
CA HIS A 351 -14.53 -20.44 13.39
C HIS A 351 -13.18 -20.62 12.71
N GLU A 352 -13.15 -21.27 11.55
CA GLU A 352 -11.91 -21.51 10.81
C GLU A 352 -11.31 -20.21 10.28
N ALA A 353 -12.16 -19.26 9.88
CA ALA A 353 -11.71 -17.93 9.49
C ALA A 353 -11.09 -17.17 10.69
N TRP A 354 -11.65 -17.30 11.90
CA TRP A 354 -11.08 -16.71 13.10
C TRP A 354 -9.76 -17.35 13.50
N GLU A 355 -9.66 -18.68 13.53
CA GLU A 355 -8.42 -19.38 13.89
C GLU A 355 -7.25 -19.07 12.93
N ARG A 356 -7.55 -18.89 11.64
CA ARG A 356 -6.52 -18.67 10.62
C ARG A 356 -6.07 -17.21 10.50
N ASN A 357 -6.92 -16.26 10.88
CA ASN A 357 -6.71 -14.84 10.51
C ASN A 357 -6.72 -13.88 11.70
N LEU A 358 -7.04 -14.33 12.92
CA LEU A 358 -7.08 -13.50 14.12
C LEU A 358 -6.15 -14.05 15.19
N GLU A 359 -5.40 -13.15 15.84
CA GLU A 359 -4.65 -13.41 17.04
C GLU A 359 -5.59 -13.52 18.27
N PRO A 360 -5.13 -14.11 19.39
CA PRO A 360 -5.94 -14.26 20.60
C PRO A 360 -6.49 -12.93 21.16
N ASP A 361 -5.74 -11.84 21.00
CA ASP A 361 -6.07 -10.53 21.59
C ASP A 361 -6.94 -9.63 20.71
N ASP A 362 -7.28 -10.07 19.49
CA ASP A 362 -8.10 -9.27 18.59
C ASP A 362 -9.55 -9.14 19.08
N GLY A 363 -10.06 -7.91 19.19
CA GLY A 363 -11.45 -7.66 19.56
C GLY A 363 -11.74 -7.47 21.06
N ILE A 364 -10.71 -7.37 21.91
CA ILE A 364 -10.89 -7.12 23.35
C ILE A 364 -11.26 -5.64 23.67
N ALA A 365 -11.10 -4.72 22.73
CA ALA A 365 -11.28 -3.28 23.01
C ALA A 365 -12.74 -2.79 23.12
N VAL A 366 -13.76 -3.59 22.77
CA VAL A 366 -15.17 -3.14 22.79
C VAL A 366 -15.95 -3.82 23.92
N ALA A 367 -15.42 -3.77 25.13
CA ALA A 367 -16.20 -4.01 26.34
C ALA A 367 -16.56 -2.66 26.95
N LEU A 368 -17.73 -2.11 26.60
CA LEU A 368 -18.60 -1.25 27.43
C LEU A 368 -19.70 -0.63 26.56
N LEU A 369 -20.75 -1.40 26.23
CA LEU A 369 -22.08 -0.82 26.00
C LEU A 369 -23.12 -1.68 26.74
N PRO A 370 -24.04 -1.06 27.52
CA PRO A 370 -25.03 -1.78 28.27
C PRO A 370 -26.08 -2.42 27.35
N ASP A 371 -26.47 -3.64 27.71
CA ASP A 371 -27.52 -4.45 27.09
C ASP A 371 -28.79 -3.62 26.86
N LEU A 372 -29.18 -3.44 25.58
CA LEU A 372 -30.52 -3.03 25.23
C LEU A 372 -31.31 -4.26 24.78
N SER A 373 -31.91 -4.98 25.73
CA SER A 373 -33.23 -5.60 25.53
C SER A 373 -33.86 -6.18 26.79
N ALA A 374 -35.20 -6.09 26.80
CA ALA A 374 -36.22 -6.84 27.55
C ALA A 374 -36.74 -6.16 28.85
N THR A 375 -38.04 -5.93 29.11
CA THR A 375 -39.31 -5.95 28.35
C THR A 375 -40.45 -5.40 29.26
N SER A 376 -41.46 -4.78 28.65
CA SER A 376 -42.91 -4.71 28.96
C SER A 376 -43.46 -4.90 30.40
N ALA A 377 -44.26 -3.93 30.87
CA ALA A 377 -45.46 -4.18 31.69
C ALA A 377 -46.52 -3.06 31.52
N THR A 378 -47.75 -3.50 31.25
CA THR A 378 -48.99 -2.76 31.01
C THR A 378 -49.52 -2.03 32.25
N ALA A 379 -50.14 -0.86 32.10
CA ALA A 379 -51.22 -0.40 32.97
C ALA A 379 -52.18 0.55 32.23
N ALA A 380 -53.46 0.43 32.57
CA ALA A 380 -54.64 0.90 31.86
C ALA A 380 -54.91 2.42 31.94
N THR A 381 -55.77 2.85 31.00
CA THR A 381 -56.40 4.17 30.78
C THR A 381 -57.13 4.74 32.02
N PRO A 382 -57.38 6.07 32.06
CA PRO A 382 -58.71 6.52 31.63
C PRO A 382 -58.71 7.78 30.75
N GLN A 383 -59.79 7.88 29.98
CA GLN A 383 -60.21 8.97 29.09
C GLN A 383 -60.46 10.28 29.85
N VAL A 384 -60.23 11.44 29.22
CA VAL A 384 -61.22 12.54 29.11
C VAL A 384 -60.98 13.31 27.80
N GLU A 385 -62.09 13.60 27.13
CA GLU A 385 -62.31 14.28 25.86
C GLU A 385 -62.63 15.77 26.12
N VAL A 386 -62.04 16.72 25.37
CA VAL A 386 -62.69 18.02 25.05
C VAL A 386 -62.23 18.54 23.67
N VAL A 387 -63.15 18.41 22.72
CA VAL A 387 -63.53 19.18 21.53
C VAL A 387 -62.91 20.59 21.34
N ALA A 388 -62.46 20.91 20.11
CA ALA A 388 -63.14 21.86 19.19
C ALA A 388 -62.24 22.40 18.04
N SER A 389 -62.65 22.10 16.79
CA SER A 389 -62.77 22.96 15.58
C SER A 389 -61.59 23.83 15.11
N ALA A 390 -61.38 24.16 13.84
CA ALA A 390 -61.85 23.89 12.47
C ALA A 390 -60.80 24.66 11.61
N ASP A 391 -60.47 24.39 10.35
CA ASP A 391 -61.34 24.38 9.18
C ASP A 391 -60.54 23.94 7.95
N ALA A 392 -61.25 23.28 7.02
CA ALA A 392 -61.27 23.46 5.56
C ALA A 392 -59.95 23.74 4.77
N SER A 393 -59.67 23.19 3.59
CA SER A 393 -60.45 22.32 2.69
C SER A 393 -59.64 22.06 1.40
N SER A 394 -59.82 20.84 0.86
CA SER A 394 -60.04 20.51 -0.58
C SER A 394 -58.92 20.79 -1.60
N SER A 395 -58.32 19.75 -2.18
CA SER A 395 -58.74 19.00 -3.39
C SER A 395 -57.92 19.44 -4.63
N GLY A 396 -57.51 18.60 -5.57
CA GLY A 396 -57.96 17.26 -5.90
C GLY A 396 -57.02 16.55 -6.89
N SER A 397 -57.38 15.30 -7.12
CA SER A 397 -56.78 14.26 -7.96
C SER A 397 -56.82 14.56 -9.47
N THR A 398 -55.81 14.10 -10.23
CA THR A 398 -55.97 13.13 -11.34
C THR A 398 -54.64 12.89 -12.10
N ALA A 399 -54.41 11.64 -12.51
CA ALA A 399 -53.35 11.15 -13.41
C ALA A 399 -53.99 10.74 -14.77
N PRO A 400 -53.31 10.06 -15.72
CA PRO A 400 -51.95 10.18 -16.29
C PRO A 400 -51.98 10.32 -17.85
N VAL A 401 -50.86 10.64 -18.51
CA VAL A 401 -50.68 10.38 -19.97
C VAL A 401 -49.23 9.97 -20.28
N PHE A 402 -49.11 8.99 -21.19
CA PHE A 402 -47.92 8.25 -21.61
C PHE A 402 -47.34 8.78 -22.95
N VAL A 403 -46.14 8.29 -23.31
CA VAL A 403 -45.49 8.17 -24.64
C VAL A 403 -44.41 9.20 -25.03
N GLY A 404 -43.19 8.69 -25.27
CA GLY A 404 -42.15 9.31 -26.11
C GLY A 404 -40.74 8.78 -25.86
N ALA A 405 -40.28 7.84 -26.71
CA ALA A 405 -38.93 7.24 -26.72
C ALA A 405 -37.87 8.15 -27.43
N PRO A 406 -36.56 7.80 -27.41
CA PRO A 406 -35.44 8.76 -27.45
C PRO A 406 -34.90 9.08 -28.86
N GLN A 407 -34.16 10.18 -28.98
CA GLN A 407 -33.31 10.50 -30.15
C GLN A 407 -31.83 10.53 -29.76
N ASN A 408 -31.02 9.72 -30.46
CA ASN A 408 -29.56 9.80 -30.51
C ASN A 408 -29.10 11.04 -31.30
N PRO A 409 -27.95 11.64 -30.97
CA PRO A 409 -27.12 12.34 -31.93
C PRO A 409 -25.86 11.52 -32.36
N PRO A 410 -25.22 11.90 -33.48
CA PRO A 410 -24.46 10.99 -34.34
C PRO A 410 -22.95 10.90 -34.04
N ALA A 411 -22.35 9.87 -34.62
CA ALA A 411 -20.92 9.63 -34.72
C ALA A 411 -20.31 10.30 -35.97
N SER A 412 -19.11 10.88 -35.79
CA SER A 412 -17.99 11.13 -36.74
C SER A 412 -17.28 12.41 -36.26
N GLU A 413 -15.95 12.48 -36.11
CA GLU A 413 -14.96 12.38 -37.18
C GLU A 413 -13.61 11.88 -36.66
N VAL A 414 -12.94 11.15 -37.54
CA VAL A 414 -11.54 10.71 -37.44
C VAL A 414 -10.66 11.91 -37.77
N ALA A 415 -9.69 12.23 -36.90
CA ALA A 415 -8.67 13.23 -37.18
C ALA A 415 -7.35 12.55 -37.54
N ASP A 416 -6.75 13.07 -38.61
CA ASP A 416 -5.58 12.57 -39.33
C ASP A 416 -4.30 12.42 -38.50
N VAL A 417 -3.52 11.40 -38.87
CA VAL A 417 -2.16 11.13 -38.38
C VAL A 417 -1.20 12.10 -39.06
N ALA A 418 -0.51 12.92 -38.27
CA ALA A 418 0.61 13.72 -38.75
C ALA A 418 1.92 12.90 -38.71
N ASP A 419 2.65 12.92 -39.82
CA ASP A 419 3.96 12.30 -40.00
C ASP A 419 5.00 12.86 -39.00
N VAL A 420 5.70 11.96 -38.30
CA VAL A 420 6.83 12.31 -37.43
C VAL A 420 8.12 12.20 -38.22
N ALA A 421 8.79 13.35 -38.38
CA ALA A 421 10.14 13.48 -38.92
C ALA A 421 11.17 12.73 -38.06
N ALA A 422 12.15 12.11 -38.72
CA ALA A 422 13.28 11.41 -38.10
C ALA A 422 14.15 12.38 -37.25
N PRO A 423 14.65 11.95 -36.07
CA PRO A 423 15.64 12.74 -35.35
C PRO A 423 17.07 12.43 -35.81
N ASP A 424 17.80 13.53 -35.93
CA ASP A 424 19.21 13.72 -36.27
C ASP A 424 20.16 12.89 -35.38
N GLU A 425 21.22 12.33 -35.99
CA GLU A 425 22.31 11.67 -35.28
C GLU A 425 23.19 12.72 -34.57
N GLY A 426 23.45 12.54 -33.28
CA GLY A 426 24.62 13.14 -32.62
C GLY A 426 24.37 13.98 -31.38
N ALA A 427 24.11 13.33 -30.24
CA ALA A 427 24.53 13.81 -28.92
C ALA A 427 24.45 12.65 -27.91
N GLN A 428 25.57 11.98 -27.65
CA GLN A 428 25.67 10.99 -26.56
C GLN A 428 25.60 11.72 -25.22
N TYR A 429 24.47 11.58 -24.53
CA TYR A 429 24.34 11.92 -23.11
C TYR A 429 24.95 10.78 -22.28
N VAL A 430 26.07 11.05 -21.62
CA VAL A 430 26.71 10.13 -20.66
C VAL A 430 26.30 10.54 -19.24
N PRO A 431 25.57 9.71 -18.48
CA PRO A 431 25.30 9.97 -17.07
C PRO A 431 26.61 10.00 -16.26
N ARG A 432 26.80 11.04 -15.45
CA ARG A 432 28.03 11.38 -14.71
C ARG A 432 28.54 10.32 -13.71
N ALA A 433 27.82 9.23 -13.49
CA ALA A 433 28.30 8.11 -12.67
C ALA A 433 29.35 7.22 -13.36
N ARG A 434 29.53 7.32 -14.69
CA ARG A 434 30.53 6.54 -15.45
C ARG A 434 31.92 7.19 -15.57
N ALA A 435 32.06 8.48 -15.21
CA ALA A 435 33.33 9.18 -15.40
C ALA A 435 34.46 8.67 -14.50
N TRP A 436 34.14 8.05 -13.35
CA TRP A 436 35.17 7.56 -12.41
C TRP A 436 35.66 6.14 -12.74
N LEU A 437 34.84 5.33 -13.41
CA LEU A 437 35.17 3.95 -13.79
C LEU A 437 36.05 3.88 -15.06
N LEU A 438 35.96 4.87 -15.94
CA LEU A 438 36.74 4.89 -17.19
C LEU A 438 38.17 5.42 -17.03
N ASP A 439 38.47 6.15 -15.95
CA ASP A 439 39.83 6.69 -15.70
C ASP A 439 40.81 5.63 -15.16
N GLN A 440 40.33 4.50 -14.64
CA GLN A 440 41.20 3.39 -14.19
C GLN A 440 41.57 2.40 -15.31
N GLU A 441 40.80 2.33 -16.41
CA GLU A 441 41.12 1.45 -17.55
C GLU A 441 42.09 2.07 -18.57
N LEU A 442 42.42 3.36 -18.44
CA LEU A 442 43.38 4.06 -19.33
C LEU A 442 44.80 4.21 -18.75
N SER A 443 45.08 3.57 -17.61
CA SER A 443 46.40 3.65 -16.93
C SER A 443 47.03 2.28 -16.60
N ALA A 444 46.72 1.23 -17.37
CA ALA A 444 47.37 -0.09 -17.26
C ALA A 444 48.11 -0.49 -18.54
#